data_AF-A0A969XVA6-F1
#
_entry.id   AF-A0A969XVA6-F1
#
_cell.length_a   1.000
_cell.length_b   1.000
_cell.length_c   1.000
_cell.angle_alpha   90.00
_cell.angle_beta   90.00
_cell.angle_gamma   90.00
#
_symmetry.space_group_name_H-M   'P 1'
#
loop_
_entity.id
_entity.type
_entity.pdbx_description
1 polymer ?
#
loop_
_entity_poly.entity_id
_entity_poly.type
_entity_poly.pdbx_seq_one_letter_code
_entity_poly.pdbx_strand_id
1 'polypeptide(L)'
;MIGALKSGIWDWTACNLQPAVQIHPQTWVIIGMVVIIATLFLRRARTKRAPAGAEARAGLQGNLHNQRRIEQARDDIEELMVHLEEVSREICGQIDTRFAKLQHAIREADAKLAALRQASCDQPEGPAGADDALDPAHAEICRRGAAGQSAAAIARELGMPVGEVELILSLHRGRPAPTGCDPAPAAHRIDR
;
A
#
# COMPACT_ATOMS: atom_id res chain seq x y z
N MET A 1 -50.14 -51.61 -100.84
CA MET A 1 -49.15 -51.50 -101.94
C MET A 1 -48.57 -50.10 -101.88
N ILE A 2 -47.32 -49.99 -101.43
CA ILE A 2 -46.36 -48.86 -101.51
C ILE A 2 -45.32 -49.12 -100.41
N GLY A 3 -44.03 -48.99 -100.76
CA GLY A 3 -43.04 -48.52 -99.80
C GLY A 3 -42.14 -49.57 -99.17
N ALA A 4 -41.03 -49.83 -99.85
CA ALA A 4 -39.67 -49.72 -99.29
C ALA A 4 -39.49 -49.99 -97.79
N LEU A 5 -38.74 -51.03 -97.44
CA LEU A 5 -37.78 -50.93 -96.34
C LEU A 5 -36.50 -51.71 -96.67
N LYS A 6 -35.51 -50.88 -97.05
CA LYS A 6 -34.08 -51.09 -97.18
C LYS A 6 -33.51 -52.37 -96.56
N SER A 7 -33.06 -53.23 -97.45
CA SER A 7 -31.82 -54.00 -97.35
C SER A 7 -30.63 -53.14 -96.88
N GLY A 8 -29.72 -53.74 -96.13
CA GLY A 8 -28.35 -53.23 -95.99
C GLY A 8 -27.82 -53.21 -94.56
N ILE A 9 -27.77 -54.38 -93.94
CA ILE A 9 -27.21 -54.70 -92.61
C ILE A 9 -25.66 -54.63 -92.57
N TRP A 10 -25.04 -53.78 -93.39
CA TRP A 10 -23.58 -53.70 -93.51
C TRP A 10 -23.10 -52.26 -93.57
N ASP A 11 -23.04 -51.58 -92.41
CA ASP A 11 -22.25 -50.35 -92.25
C ASP A 11 -21.99 -50.00 -90.78
N TRP A 12 -21.43 -50.95 -90.01
CA TRP A 12 -21.13 -50.76 -88.57
C TRP A 12 -19.64 -50.90 -88.18
N THR A 13 -18.71 -50.88 -89.14
CA THR A 13 -17.26 -51.06 -88.85
C THR A 13 -16.33 -50.01 -89.45
N ALA A 14 -16.81 -48.80 -89.75
CA ALA A 14 -15.94 -47.72 -90.23
C ALA A 14 -16.30 -46.35 -89.63
N CYS A 15 -16.20 -46.22 -88.31
CA CYS A 15 -16.05 -44.90 -87.69
C CYS A 15 -15.20 -45.00 -86.41
N ASN A 16 -13.91 -44.71 -86.58
CA ASN A 16 -13.02 -44.10 -85.60
C ASN A 16 -12.86 -44.80 -84.23
N LEU A 17 -12.13 -45.92 -84.22
CA LEU A 17 -11.50 -46.44 -83.00
C LEU A 17 -9.98 -46.19 -83.05
N GLN A 18 -9.59 -44.92 -82.99
CA GLN A 18 -8.22 -44.51 -82.74
C GLN A 18 -8.19 -43.71 -81.42
N PRO A 19 -7.73 -44.34 -80.33
CA PRO A 19 -6.67 -43.70 -79.59
C PRO A 19 -5.46 -44.64 -79.67
N ALA A 20 -4.70 -44.54 -80.75
CA ALA A 20 -3.29 -44.91 -80.69
C ALA A 20 -2.59 -43.86 -79.81
N VAL A 21 -2.89 -43.88 -78.50
CA VAL A 21 -2.05 -43.21 -77.51
C VAL A 21 -0.78 -44.05 -77.49
N GLN A 22 0.18 -43.64 -78.31
CA GLN A 22 1.58 -43.99 -78.19
C GLN A 22 1.98 -43.64 -76.75
N ILE A 23 1.88 -44.59 -75.82
CA ILE A 23 2.27 -44.39 -74.43
C ILE A 23 3.78 -44.30 -74.42
N HIS A 24 4.28 -43.09 -74.64
CA HIS A 24 5.69 -42.79 -74.67
C HIS A 24 6.29 -43.19 -73.33
N PRO A 25 7.45 -43.87 -73.26
CA PRO A 25 8.03 -44.36 -72.00
C PRO A 25 8.19 -43.30 -70.89
N GLN A 26 8.17 -42.02 -71.27
CA GLN A 26 8.17 -40.88 -70.35
C GLN A 26 6.88 -40.74 -69.50
N THR A 27 5.72 -41.18 -69.97
CA THR A 27 4.46 -41.04 -69.21
C THR A 27 4.42 -41.96 -67.99
N TRP A 28 4.96 -43.17 -68.10
CA TRP A 28 5.09 -44.09 -66.97
C TRP A 28 6.03 -43.54 -65.88
N VAL A 29 7.10 -42.85 -66.28
CA VAL A 29 8.03 -42.19 -65.34
C VAL A 29 7.32 -41.05 -64.60
N ILE A 30 6.54 -40.22 -65.29
CA ILE A 30 5.80 -39.11 -64.68
C ILE A 30 4.73 -39.64 -63.72
N ILE A 31 3.96 -40.67 -64.11
CA ILE A 31 2.96 -41.29 -63.24
C ILE A 31 3.62 -41.87 -61.99
N GLY A 32 4.73 -42.60 -62.15
CA GLY A 32 5.51 -43.11 -61.02
C GLY A 32 5.98 -42.01 -60.08
N MET A 33 6.53 -40.92 -60.61
CA MET A 33 6.98 -39.77 -59.82
C MET A 33 5.84 -39.10 -59.06
N VAL A 34 4.69 -38.89 -59.70
CA VAL A 34 3.50 -38.29 -59.06
C VAL A 34 2.97 -39.20 -57.95
N VAL A 35 2.93 -40.52 -58.16
CA VAL A 35 2.50 -41.48 -57.13
C VAL A 35 3.48 -41.50 -55.96
N ILE A 36 4.79 -41.43 -56.19
CA ILE A 36 5.82 -41.35 -55.15
C ILE A 36 5.68 -40.06 -54.35
N ILE A 37 5.52 -38.91 -55.02
CA ILE A 37 5.33 -37.62 -54.35
C ILE A 37 4.04 -37.63 -53.54
N ALA A 38 2.93 -38.13 -54.10
CA ALA A 38 1.66 -38.25 -53.39
C ALA A 38 1.77 -39.18 -52.18
N THR A 39 2.40 -40.35 -52.31
CA THR A 39 2.60 -41.26 -51.17
C THR A 39 3.52 -40.68 -50.10
N LEU A 40 4.57 -39.96 -50.48
CA LEU A 40 5.42 -39.24 -49.53
C LEU A 40 4.68 -38.10 -48.85
N PHE A 41 3.84 -37.36 -49.58
CA PHE A 41 3.04 -36.26 -49.02
C PHE A 41 1.98 -36.79 -48.06
N LEU A 42 1.30 -37.90 -48.38
CA LEU A 42 0.36 -38.57 -47.49
C LEU A 42 1.06 -39.21 -46.28
N ARG A 43 2.25 -39.80 -46.45
CA ARG A 43 3.06 -40.29 -45.32
C ARG A 43 3.48 -39.15 -44.41
N ARG A 44 3.97 -38.04 -44.97
CA ARG A 44 4.39 -36.85 -44.21
C ARG A 44 3.20 -36.19 -43.52
N ALA A 45 2.04 -36.16 -44.16
CA ALA A 45 0.80 -35.67 -43.56
C ALA A 45 0.29 -36.61 -42.46
N ARG A 46 0.43 -37.94 -42.60
CA ARG A 46 0.08 -38.90 -41.55
C ARG A 46 1.05 -38.84 -40.36
N THR A 47 2.35 -38.69 -40.59
CA THR A 47 3.32 -38.46 -39.50
C THR A 47 3.12 -37.11 -38.81
N LYS A 48 2.61 -36.09 -39.53
CA LYS A 48 2.22 -34.81 -38.93
C LYS A 48 0.82 -34.81 -38.29
N ARG A 49 -0.05 -35.77 -38.65
CA ARG A 49 -1.40 -35.96 -38.09
C ARG A 49 -1.44 -36.94 -36.91
N ALA A 50 -0.29 -37.33 -36.38
CA ALA A 50 -0.17 -37.68 -34.97
C ALA A 50 0.51 -36.49 -34.30
N PRO A 51 -0.12 -35.79 -33.32
CA PRO A 51 -0.83 -36.41 -32.21
C PRO A 51 -2.03 -35.59 -31.64
N ALA A 52 -3.25 -35.81 -32.13
CA ALA A 52 -4.45 -35.30 -31.44
C ALA A 52 -4.60 -35.84 -29.99
N GLY A 53 -3.93 -36.96 -29.67
CA GLY A 53 -3.87 -37.51 -28.31
C GLY A 53 -2.70 -37.00 -27.44
N ALA A 54 -1.66 -36.37 -28.00
CA ALA A 54 -0.59 -35.80 -27.17
C ALA A 54 -0.95 -34.39 -26.68
N GLU A 55 -1.73 -33.62 -27.43
CA GLU A 55 -2.32 -32.37 -26.91
C GLU A 55 -3.33 -32.65 -25.79
N ALA A 56 -4.16 -33.70 -25.93
CA ALA A 56 -5.05 -34.14 -24.85
C ALA A 56 -4.30 -34.58 -23.58
N ARG A 57 -3.15 -35.27 -23.73
CA ARG A 57 -2.27 -35.65 -22.61
C ARG A 57 -1.51 -34.47 -22.03
N ALA A 58 -1.06 -33.52 -22.86
CA ALA A 58 -0.41 -32.29 -22.44
C ALA A 58 -1.39 -31.38 -21.66
N GLY A 59 -2.66 -31.32 -22.09
CA GLY A 59 -3.72 -30.62 -21.37
C GLY A 59 -4.06 -31.26 -20.02
N LEU A 60 -4.08 -32.60 -19.94
CA LEU A 60 -4.27 -33.33 -18.68
C LEU A 60 -3.09 -33.09 -17.72
N GLN A 61 -1.84 -33.10 -18.21
CA GLN A 61 -0.66 -32.74 -17.42
C GLN A 61 -0.68 -31.26 -16.98
N GLY A 62 -1.12 -30.35 -17.84
CA GLY A 62 -1.30 -28.94 -17.52
C GLY A 62 -2.33 -28.72 -16.42
N ASN A 63 -3.46 -29.45 -16.46
CA ASN A 63 -4.49 -29.38 -15.42
C ASN A 63 -4.02 -29.90 -14.06
N LEU A 64 -3.24 -30.99 -14.04
CA LEU A 64 -2.64 -31.49 -12.79
C LEU A 64 -1.62 -30.50 -12.21
N HIS A 65 -0.83 -29.84 -13.04
CA HIS A 65 0.10 -28.81 -12.59
C HIS A 65 -0.66 -27.58 -12.05
N ASN A 66 -1.74 -27.17 -12.71
CA ASN A 66 -2.61 -26.10 -12.21
C ASN A 66 -3.30 -26.47 -10.89
N GLN A 67 -3.76 -27.72 -10.72
CA GLN A 67 -4.31 -28.18 -9.45
C GLN A 67 -3.29 -28.09 -8.31
N ARG A 68 -2.05 -28.53 -8.54
CA ARG A 68 -0.98 -28.40 -7.55
C ARG A 68 -0.67 -26.94 -7.21
N ARG A 69 -0.69 -26.03 -8.19
CA ARG A 69 -0.51 -24.59 -7.94
C ARG A 69 -1.64 -24.01 -7.08
N ILE A 70 -2.87 -24.48 -7.28
CA ILE A 70 -4.01 -24.07 -6.46
C ILE A 70 -3.89 -24.64 -5.05
N GLU A 71 -3.48 -25.89 -4.89
CA GLU A 71 -3.22 -26.51 -3.58
C GLU A 71 -2.10 -25.76 -2.83
N GLN A 72 -0.97 -25.51 -3.49
CA GLN A 72 0.12 -24.71 -2.92
C GLN A 72 -0.33 -23.30 -2.50
N ALA A 73 -1.11 -22.61 -3.34
CA ALA A 73 -1.62 -21.29 -2.99
C ALA A 73 -2.58 -21.33 -1.79
N ARG A 74 -3.30 -22.44 -1.56
CA ARG A 74 -4.16 -22.61 -0.38
C ARG A 74 -3.32 -22.84 0.88
N ASP A 75 -2.30 -23.69 0.78
CA ASP A 75 -1.36 -23.95 1.88
C ASP A 75 -0.63 -22.65 2.29
N ASP A 76 -0.18 -21.85 1.32
CA ASP A 76 0.48 -20.55 1.57
C ASP A 76 -0.47 -19.55 2.27
N ILE A 77 -1.76 -19.55 1.91
CA ILE A 77 -2.75 -18.68 2.55
C ILE A 77 -3.03 -19.14 3.98
N GLU A 78 -3.10 -20.45 4.22
CA GLU A 78 -3.23 -21.00 5.58
C GLU A 78 -2.02 -20.61 6.44
N GLU A 79 -0.81 -20.70 5.91
CA GLU A 79 0.42 -20.24 6.58
C GLU A 79 0.35 -18.74 6.89
N LEU A 80 -0.07 -17.90 5.93
CA LEU A 80 -0.20 -16.45 6.13
C LEU A 80 -1.26 -16.10 7.19
N MET A 81 -2.38 -16.83 7.24
CA MET A 81 -3.41 -16.60 8.26
C MET A 81 -2.90 -16.92 9.66
N VAL A 82 -2.16 -18.03 9.82
CA VAL A 82 -1.52 -18.37 11.09
C VAL A 82 -0.48 -17.33 11.46
N HIS A 83 0.34 -16.89 10.50
CA HIS A 83 1.35 -15.86 10.76
C HIS A 83 0.73 -14.53 11.18
N LEU A 84 -0.39 -14.12 10.59
CA LEU A 84 -1.10 -12.91 10.99
C LEU A 84 -1.68 -13.02 12.40
N GLU A 85 -2.21 -14.19 12.77
CA GLU A 85 -2.69 -14.43 14.13
C GLU A 85 -1.55 -14.35 15.15
N GLU A 86 -0.40 -14.97 14.85
CA GLU A 86 0.80 -14.93 15.68
C GLU A 86 1.30 -13.49 15.86
N VAL A 87 1.44 -12.73 14.76
CA VAL A 87 1.89 -11.33 14.80
C VAL A 87 0.89 -10.44 15.54
N SER A 88 -0.41 -10.64 15.35
CA SER A 88 -1.44 -9.91 16.09
C SER A 88 -1.32 -10.15 17.60
N ARG A 89 -1.12 -11.42 18.00
CA ARG A 89 -0.93 -11.79 19.40
C ARG A 89 0.35 -11.19 19.99
N GLU A 90 1.43 -11.18 19.22
CA GLU A 90 2.69 -10.56 19.61
C GLU A 90 2.53 -9.05 19.83
N ILE A 91 1.89 -8.34 18.89
CA ILE A 91 1.67 -6.90 18.98
C ILE A 91 0.79 -6.55 20.18
N CYS A 92 -0.30 -7.30 20.43
CA CYS A 92 -1.14 -7.10 21.60
C CYS A 92 -0.32 -7.20 22.90
N GLY A 93 0.54 -8.22 23.03
CA GLY A 93 1.42 -8.35 24.20
C GLY A 93 2.41 -7.19 24.35
N GLN A 94 2.98 -6.70 23.25
CA GLN A 94 3.87 -5.54 23.27
C GLN A 94 3.14 -4.25 23.67
N ILE A 95 1.91 -4.04 23.18
CA ILE A 95 1.07 -2.88 23.52
C ILE A 95 0.73 -2.91 25.00
N ASP A 96 0.26 -4.04 25.53
CA ASP A 96 -0.10 -4.17 26.95
C ASP A 96 1.08 -3.85 27.87
N THR A 97 2.27 -4.34 27.51
CA THR A 97 3.50 -4.06 28.25
C THR A 97 3.85 -2.57 28.23
N ARG A 98 3.78 -1.93 27.05
CA ARG A 98 4.08 -0.50 26.91
C ARG A 98 3.04 0.36 27.62
N PHE A 99 1.77 -0.04 27.58
CA PHE A 99 0.68 0.64 28.28
C PHE A 99 0.85 0.57 29.79
N ALA A 100 1.23 -0.60 30.34
CA ALA A 100 1.54 -0.74 31.76
C ALA A 100 2.72 0.15 32.19
N LYS A 101 3.78 0.23 31.38
CA LYS A 101 4.92 1.13 31.62
C LYS A 101 4.50 2.61 31.59
N LEU A 102 3.66 3.00 30.63
CA LEU A 102 3.14 4.37 30.56
C LEU A 102 2.26 4.71 31.75
N GLN A 103 1.34 3.83 32.15
CA GLN A 103 0.52 4.04 33.35
C GLN A 103 1.38 4.17 34.61
N HIS A 104 2.44 3.38 34.72
CA HIS A 104 3.36 3.47 35.84
C HIS A 104 4.09 4.82 35.88
N ALA A 105 4.64 5.27 34.74
CA ALA A 105 5.31 6.55 34.63
C ALA A 105 4.38 7.73 34.93
N ILE A 106 3.12 7.67 34.49
CA ILE A 106 2.11 8.70 34.80
C ILE A 106 1.86 8.75 36.31
N ARG A 107 1.63 7.60 36.95
CA ARG A 107 1.42 7.55 38.42
C ARG A 107 2.62 8.07 39.19
N GLU A 108 3.84 7.77 38.73
CA GLU A 108 5.06 8.30 39.34
C GLU A 108 5.17 9.82 39.19
N ALA A 109 4.86 10.34 38.00
CA ALA A 109 4.85 11.78 37.75
C ALA A 109 3.79 12.48 38.61
N ASP A 110 2.58 11.94 38.70
CA ASP A 110 1.50 12.48 39.53
C ASP A 110 1.87 12.46 41.03
N ALA A 111 2.51 11.39 41.50
CA ALA A 111 2.99 11.30 42.88
C ALA A 111 4.06 12.37 43.18
N LYS A 112 5.02 12.57 42.25
CA LYS A 112 6.04 13.63 42.38
C LYS A 112 5.40 15.02 42.34
N LEU A 113 4.43 15.25 41.45
CA LEU A 113 3.69 16.51 41.36
C LEU A 113 2.92 16.80 42.65
N ALA A 114 2.29 15.77 43.25
CA ALA A 114 1.60 15.91 44.53
C ALA A 114 2.58 16.22 45.68
N ALA A 115 3.73 15.54 45.74
CA ALA A 115 4.77 15.81 46.73
C ALA A 115 5.32 17.25 46.59
N LEU A 116 5.57 17.70 45.37
CA LEU A 116 5.99 19.09 45.11
C LEU A 116 4.91 20.09 45.52
N ARG A 117 3.63 19.85 45.17
CA ARG A 117 2.52 20.72 45.59
C ARG A 117 2.37 20.78 47.10
N GLN A 118 2.53 19.65 47.80
CA GLN A 118 2.50 19.61 49.27
C GLN A 118 3.67 20.40 49.86
N ALA A 119 4.89 20.21 49.35
CA ALA A 119 6.05 20.98 49.77
C ALA A 119 5.91 22.49 49.48
N SER A 120 5.25 22.86 48.37
CA SER A 120 4.93 24.26 48.07
C SER A 120 3.84 24.84 48.98
N CYS A 121 2.89 24.04 49.46
CA CYS A 121 1.85 24.48 50.40
C CYS A 121 2.31 24.53 51.86
N ASP A 122 3.16 23.58 52.28
CA ASP A 122 3.77 23.54 53.63
C ASP A 122 4.92 24.55 53.77
N GLN A 123 5.33 25.19 52.69
CA GLN A 123 6.15 26.39 52.76
C GLN A 123 5.22 27.55 53.19
N PRO A 124 5.32 28.04 54.44
CA PRO A 124 4.46 29.12 54.91
C PRO A 124 4.91 30.41 54.21
N GLU A 125 4.25 30.80 53.12
CA GLU A 125 4.55 32.00 52.31
C GLU A 125 6.04 32.40 52.35
N GLY A 126 6.93 31.47 52.01
CA GLY A 126 8.30 31.79 51.61
C GLY A 126 8.22 32.27 50.17
N PRO A 127 8.83 33.41 49.82
CA PRO A 127 8.34 34.28 48.77
C PRO A 127 8.23 33.52 47.45
N ALA A 128 7.03 33.48 46.89
CA ALA A 128 6.75 33.19 45.49
C ALA A 128 7.38 34.31 44.65
N GLY A 129 8.71 34.30 44.58
CA GLY A 129 9.51 35.43 44.16
C GLY A 129 10.93 35.46 44.72
N ALA A 130 11.63 34.35 44.90
CA ALA A 130 13.06 34.43 45.25
C ALA A 130 13.93 34.97 44.08
N ASP A 131 13.40 34.98 42.86
CA ASP A 131 13.92 35.77 41.73
C ASP A 131 13.14 37.11 41.53
N ASP A 132 12.03 37.29 42.25
CA ASP A 132 11.24 38.53 42.38
C ASP A 132 11.42 39.19 43.76
N ALA A 133 12.58 39.01 44.40
CA ALA A 133 13.16 40.13 45.11
C ALA A 133 13.55 41.08 43.99
N LEU A 134 12.56 41.78 43.40
CA LEU A 134 12.79 42.78 42.38
C LEU A 134 13.95 43.59 42.92
N ASP A 135 15.08 43.53 42.21
CA ASP A 135 16.15 44.49 42.42
C ASP A 135 15.42 45.83 42.64
N PRO A 136 15.65 46.56 43.75
CA PRO A 136 14.94 47.81 43.99
C PRO A 136 14.95 48.73 42.76
N ALA A 137 15.94 48.58 41.87
CA ALA A 137 15.97 49.15 40.53
C ALA A 137 14.79 48.72 39.63
N HIS A 138 14.48 47.43 39.48
CA HIS A 138 13.37 46.91 38.68
C HIS A 138 12.01 47.38 39.20
N ALA A 139 11.82 47.41 40.53
CA ALA A 139 10.60 47.89 41.15
C ALA A 139 10.37 49.39 40.88
N GLU A 140 11.45 50.18 40.90
CA GLU A 140 11.42 51.60 40.58
C GLU A 140 11.14 51.85 39.09
N ILE A 141 11.74 51.05 38.19
CA ILE A 141 11.45 51.09 36.74
C ILE A 141 9.96 50.82 36.48
N CYS A 142 9.40 49.76 37.06
CA CYS A 142 7.99 49.41 36.90
C CYS A 142 7.06 50.50 37.45
N ARG A 143 7.38 51.08 38.62
CA ARG A 143 6.62 52.18 39.23
C ARG A 143 6.59 53.42 38.34
N ARG A 144 7.75 53.79 37.79
CA ARG A 144 7.91 54.93 36.87
C ARG A 144 7.21 54.69 35.53
N GLY A 145 7.28 53.46 35.01
CA GLY A 145 6.53 53.05 33.83
C GLY A 145 5.01 53.07 34.05
N ALA A 146 4.53 52.64 35.22
CA ALA A 146 3.12 52.72 35.60
C ALA A 146 2.64 54.18 35.79
N ALA A 147 3.53 55.07 36.22
CA ALA A 147 3.29 56.53 36.25
C ALA A 147 3.29 57.17 34.84
N GLY A 148 3.49 56.39 33.78
CA GLY A 148 3.45 56.86 32.39
C GLY A 148 4.76 57.47 31.88
N GLN A 149 5.88 57.33 32.62
CA GLN A 149 7.18 57.77 32.12
C GLN A 149 7.65 56.86 30.97
N SER A 150 8.26 57.45 29.93
CA SER A 150 8.79 56.69 28.80
C SER A 150 10.07 55.96 29.17
N ALA A 151 10.31 54.79 28.55
CA ALA A 151 11.49 53.97 28.81
C ALA A 151 12.81 54.75 28.63
N ALA A 152 12.88 55.64 27.62
CA ALA A 152 14.04 56.49 27.38
C ALA A 152 14.26 57.56 28.48
N ALA A 153 13.19 58.06 29.11
CA ALA A 153 13.31 58.99 30.23
C ALA A 153 13.82 58.28 31.48
N ILE A 154 13.25 57.11 31.79
CA ILE A 154 13.64 56.26 32.93
C ILE A 154 15.11 55.82 32.79
N ALA A 155 15.52 55.38 31.60
CA ALA A 155 16.89 54.97 31.30
C ALA A 155 17.93 56.08 31.55
N ARG A 156 17.64 57.32 31.11
CA ARG A 156 18.55 58.46 31.34
C ARG A 156 18.68 58.83 32.81
N GLU A 157 17.60 58.72 33.58
CA GLU A 157 17.59 59.12 34.98
C GLU A 157 18.25 58.08 35.90
N LEU A 158 18.10 56.80 35.56
CA LEU A 158 18.69 55.67 36.30
C LEU A 158 20.07 55.26 35.77
N GLY A 159 20.54 55.86 34.66
CA GLY A 159 21.86 55.55 34.07
C GLY A 159 21.95 54.17 33.43
N MET A 160 20.82 53.62 32.96
CA MET A 160 20.71 52.27 32.39
C MET A 160 20.46 52.32 30.88
N PRO A 161 20.81 51.25 30.14
CA PRO A 161 20.51 51.18 28.70
C PRO A 161 18.99 51.11 28.46
N VAL A 162 18.52 51.85 27.44
CA VAL A 162 17.08 51.93 27.10
C VAL A 162 16.46 50.56 26.83
N GLY A 163 17.20 49.66 26.18
CA GLY A 163 16.72 48.32 25.86
C GLY A 163 16.44 47.44 27.08
N GLU A 164 17.20 47.62 28.18
CA GLU A 164 16.98 46.88 29.43
C GLU A 164 15.71 47.36 30.12
N VAL A 165 15.46 48.67 30.13
CA VAL A 165 14.22 49.25 30.65
C VAL A 165 12.99 48.79 29.85
N GLU A 166 13.08 48.75 28.52
CA GLU A 166 12.00 48.24 27.66
C GLU A 166 11.72 46.76 27.89
N LEU A 167 12.77 45.95 28.08
CA LEU A 167 12.66 44.53 28.37
C LEU A 167 11.92 44.31 29.70
N ILE A 168 12.32 45.02 30.75
CA ILE A 168 11.71 44.92 32.08
C ILE A 168 10.22 45.30 32.05
N LEU A 169 9.87 46.39 31.36
CA LEU A 169 8.47 46.81 31.22
C LEU A 169 7.63 45.81 30.39
N SER A 170 8.24 45.20 29.37
CA SER A 170 7.60 44.17 28.53
C SER A 170 7.30 42.89 29.29
N LEU A 171 8.27 42.41 30.09
CA LEU A 171 8.11 41.23 30.94
C LEU A 171 7.02 41.45 32.00
N HIS A 172 6.95 42.65 32.57
CA HIS A 172 5.92 42.99 33.55
C HIS A 172 4.51 43.00 32.93
N ARG A 173 4.34 43.55 31.72
CA ARG A 173 3.06 43.56 31.01
C ARG A 173 2.57 42.15 30.65
N GLY A 174 3.51 41.23 30.39
CA GLY A 174 3.21 39.85 30.03
C GLY A 174 2.90 38.91 31.20
N ARG A 175 3.12 39.34 32.45
CA ARG A 175 2.82 38.52 33.64
C ARG A 175 1.34 38.72 34.02
N PRO A 176 0.46 37.74 33.77
CA PRO A 176 -0.89 37.83 34.33
C PRO A 176 -0.78 37.92 35.85
N ALA A 177 -1.59 38.78 36.46
CA ALA A 177 -1.68 38.85 37.92
C ALA A 177 -1.91 37.43 38.46
N PRO A 178 -1.26 37.03 39.57
CA PRO A 178 -1.56 35.76 40.20
C PRO A 178 -3.01 35.82 40.69
N THR A 179 -3.93 35.35 39.86
CA THR A 179 -5.29 35.04 40.27
C THR A 179 -5.16 33.88 41.23
N GLY A 180 -5.05 34.22 42.52
CA GLY A 180 -5.12 33.26 43.61
C GLY A 180 -6.41 32.47 43.47
N CYS A 181 -6.28 31.14 43.44
CA CYS A 181 -7.35 30.17 43.59
C CYS A 181 -8.59 30.45 42.72
N ASP A 182 -8.55 29.99 41.46
CA ASP A 182 -9.81 29.58 40.80
C ASP A 182 -10.52 28.56 41.71
N PRO A 183 -11.77 28.82 42.16
CA PRO A 183 -12.56 27.78 42.78
C PRO A 183 -12.77 26.67 41.73
N ALA A 184 -12.49 25.44 42.16
CA ALA A 184 -12.49 24.21 41.38
C ALA A 184 -13.58 24.18 40.28
N PRO A 185 -13.28 23.68 39.07
CA PRO A 185 -14.27 23.52 38.02
C PRO A 185 -15.40 22.63 38.55
N ALA A 186 -16.62 23.18 38.55
CA ALA A 186 -17.83 22.48 38.95
C ALA A 186 -17.89 21.15 38.21
N ALA A 187 -17.92 20.06 38.98
CA ALA A 187 -18.06 18.71 38.49
C ALA A 187 -19.29 18.63 37.58
N HIS A 188 -19.06 18.53 36.27
CA HIS A 188 -20.08 18.18 35.30
C HIS A 188 -20.45 16.71 35.55
N ARG A 189 -21.41 16.49 36.46
CA ARG A 189 -22.06 15.21 36.70
C ARG A 189 -22.80 14.85 35.41
N ILE A 190 -22.22 13.96 34.61
CA ILE A 190 -22.93 13.28 33.55
C ILE A 190 -23.68 12.14 34.24
N ASP A 191 -24.97 12.36 34.48
CA ASP A 191 -25.90 11.31 34.87
C ASP A 191 -25.98 10.27 33.74
N ARG A 192 -25.99 9.01 34.14
CA ARG A 192 -25.99 7.82 33.29
C ARG A 192 -27.38 7.22 33.24
#